data_AF-A0A944Z758-F1
#
_entry.id   AF-A0A944Z758-F1
#
_cell.length_a   1.000
_cell.length_b   1.000
_cell.length_c   1.000
_cell.angle_alpha   90.00
_cell.angle_beta   90.00
_cell.angle_gamma   90.00
#
_symmetry.space_group_name_H-M   'P 1'
#
loop_
_entity.id
_entity.type
_entity.pdbx_description
1 polymer ?
#
loop_
_entity_poly.entity_id
_entity_poly.type
_entity_poly.pdbx_seq_one_letter_code
_entity_poly.pdbx_strand_id
1 'polypeptide(L)' 'MKKIMELIDKPSVIKACGNKPKIIQEYIDMVNSGTYDVNIAKMESPQGGEKLGCVPYNQ' A
#
# COMPACT_ATOMS: atom_id res chain seq x y z
N MET A 1 12.38 -21.21 -15.85
CA MET A 1 10.98 -21.15 -16.33
C MET A 1 10.70 -19.71 -16.73
N LYS A 2 10.14 -19.47 -17.91
CA LYS A 2 9.85 -18.10 -18.38
C LYS A 2 8.53 -17.66 -17.75
N LYS A 3 8.56 -16.73 -16.80
CA LYS A 3 7.34 -16.15 -16.24
C LYS A 3 6.70 -15.27 -17.32
N ILE A 4 5.52 -15.66 -17.75
CA ILE A 4 4.73 -14.96 -18.75
C ILE A 4 4.07 -13.78 -18.03
N MET A 5 3.83 -12.67 -18.73
CA MET A 5 3.07 -11.57 -18.15
C MET A 5 1.69 -12.06 -17.73
N GLU A 6 1.36 -11.86 -16.46
CA GLU A 6 0.10 -12.25 -15.84
C GLU A 6 -0.71 -11.00 -15.53
N LEU A 7 -1.99 -11.02 -15.90
CA LEU A 7 -2.90 -9.93 -15.58
C LEU A 7 -3.43 -10.12 -14.16
N ILE A 8 -3.28 -9.09 -13.32
CA ILE A 8 -3.86 -9.05 -11.98
C ILE A 8 -5.22 -8.34 -12.09
N ASP A 9 -6.31 -9.11 -12.00
CA ASP A 9 -7.68 -8.60 -12.23
C ASP A 9 -8.10 -7.54 -11.20
N LYS A 10 -7.66 -7.68 -9.95
CA LYS A 10 -7.97 -6.75 -8.86
C LYS A 10 -6.85 -6.71 -7.83
N PRO A 11 -6.61 -5.55 -7.19
CA PRO A 11 -5.63 -5.45 -6.13
C PRO A 11 -6.10 -6.17 -4.85
N SER A 12 -5.15 -6.59 -4.03
CA SER A 12 -5.42 -6.98 -2.65
C SER A 12 -5.77 -5.74 -1.83
N VAL A 13 -6.90 -5.75 -1.14
CA VAL A 13 -7.32 -4.63 -0.30
C VAL A 13 -7.02 -4.95 1.15
N ILE A 14 -6.13 -4.17 1.75
CA ILE A 14 -5.78 -4.28 3.17
C ILE A 14 -6.16 -3.00 3.92
N LYS A 15 -6.61 -3.17 5.17
CA LYS A 15 -6.85 -2.06 6.10
C LYS A 15 -5.53 -1.69 6.76
N ALA A 16 -5.19 -0.41 6.78
CA ALA A 16 -4.00 0.01 7.51
C ALA A 16 -4.17 -0.24 9.01
N CYS A 17 -3.08 -0.60 9.67
CA CYS A 17 -3.03 -0.66 11.12
C CYS A 17 -3.21 0.76 11.70
N GLY A 18 -4.06 0.89 12.72
CA GLY A 18 -4.33 2.14 13.43
C GLY A 18 -5.81 2.56 13.43
N ASN A 19 -6.03 3.75 13.96
CA ASN A 19 -7.34 4.29 14.32
C ASN A 19 -7.97 5.15 13.21
N LYS A 20 -7.19 5.49 12.16
CA LYS A 20 -7.69 6.23 10.99
C LYS A 20 -8.01 5.24 9.87
N PRO A 21 -9.22 5.26 9.28
CA PRO A 21 -9.59 4.29 8.26
C PRO A 21 -8.83 4.60 6.96
N LYS A 22 -7.64 4.00 6.77
CA LYS A 22 -6.90 4.08 5.50
C LYS A 22 -7.07 2.77 4.74
N ILE A 23 -7.29 2.90 3.44
CA ILE A 23 -7.42 1.78 2.51
C ILE A 23 -6.12 1.68 1.73
N ILE A 24 -5.55 0.48 1.66
CA ILE A 24 -4.38 0.18 0.84
C ILE A 24 -4.81 -0.86 -0.18
N GLN A 25 -4.52 -0.61 -1.45
CA GLN A 25 -4.76 -1.50 -2.57
C GLN A 25 -3.40 -1.91 -3.16
N GLU A 26 -2.98 -3.14 -2.93
CA GLU A 26 -1.71 -3.68 -3.44
C GLU A 26 -1.93 -4.29 -4.83
N TYR A 27 -1.21 -3.77 -5.83
CA TYR A 27 -1.28 -4.21 -7.22
C TYR A 27 -0.14 -5.15 -7.58
N ILE A 28 1.05 -4.89 -7.04
CA ILE A 28 2.19 -5.81 -7.14
C ILE A 28 2.58 -6.13 -5.72
N ASP A 29 2.49 -7.40 -5.35
CA ASP A 29 2.90 -7.92 -4.05
C ASP A 29 3.26 -9.41 -4.18
N MET A 30 3.75 -10.03 -3.11
CA MET A 30 4.12 -11.44 -3.13
C MET A 30 2.92 -12.37 -3.39
N VAL A 31 1.72 -12.00 -2.96
CA VAL A 31 0.53 -12.86 -3.02
C VAL A 31 -0.08 -12.85 -4.42
N ASN A 32 -0.23 -11.68 -5.03
CA ASN A 32 -0.83 -11.46 -6.35
C ASN A 32 0.18 -11.64 -7.48
N SER A 33 1.44 -11.26 -7.27
CA SER A 33 2.45 -11.28 -8.35
C SER A 33 3.57 -12.29 -8.13
N GLY A 34 3.70 -12.87 -6.93
CA GLY A 34 4.74 -13.85 -6.63
C GLY A 34 6.17 -13.30 -6.75
N THR A 35 6.35 -11.98 -6.74
CA THR A 35 7.69 -11.35 -6.71
C THR A 35 7.96 -10.72 -5.35
N TYR A 36 9.24 -10.75 -4.98
CA TYR A 36 9.80 -10.09 -3.81
C TYR A 36 10.57 -8.82 -4.17
N ASP A 37 10.81 -8.58 -5.47
CA ASP A 37 11.71 -7.52 -5.93
C ASP A 37 11.08 -6.13 -5.77
N VAL A 38 9.75 -6.06 -5.92
CA VAL A 38 9.00 -4.80 -5.84
C VAL A 38 7.58 -5.03 -5.32
N ASN A 39 7.09 -4.08 -4.55
CA ASN A 39 5.69 -3.96 -4.18
C ASN A 39 5.16 -2.58 -4.63
N ILE A 40 3.98 -2.55 -5.24
CA ILE A 40 3.31 -1.32 -5.68
C ILE A 40 1.90 -1.31 -5.11
N ALA A 41 1.57 -0.26 -4.35
CA ALA A 41 0.27 -0.09 -3.75
C ALA A 41 -0.28 1.34 -3.91
N LYS A 42 -1.60 1.47 -4.03
CA LYS A 42 -2.33 2.73 -3.92
C LYS A 42 -2.84 2.87 -2.48
N MET A 43 -2.49 3.95 -1.81
CA MET A 43 -3.02 4.28 -0.49
C MET A 43 -4.03 5.42 -0.60
N GLU A 44 -5.24 5.19 -0.10
CA GLU A 44 -6.25 6.22 0.07
C GLU A 44 -6.38 6.57 1.56
N SER A 45 -6.12 7.83 1.88
CA SER A 45 -6.33 8.36 3.23
C SER A 45 -7.60 9.19 3.28
N PRO A 46 -8.41 9.08 4.34
CA PRO A 46 -9.58 9.90 4.53
C PRO A 46 -9.13 11.36 4.70
N GLN A 47 -9.82 12.26 4.01
CA GLN A 47 -9.59 13.70 4.12
C GLN A 47 -9.97 14.15 5.55
N GLY A 48 -9.13 14.98 6.19
CA GLY A 48 -9.43 15.52 7.52
C GLY A 48 -8.76 14.83 8.71
N GLY A 49 -7.80 13.92 8.49
CA GLY A 49 -6.95 13.46 9.60
C GLY A 49 -6.11 14.61 10.14
N GLU A 50 -6.21 14.90 11.45
CA GLU A 50 -5.26 15.76 12.16
C GLU A 50 -3.84 15.42 11.71
N LYS A 51 -3.13 16.45 11.21
CA LYS A 51 -1.70 16.39 10.95
C LYS A 51 -1.07 16.02 12.28
N LEU A 52 -0.65 14.76 12.45
CA LEU A 52 0.34 14.44 13.47
C LEU A 52 1.58 15.21 13.02
N GLY A 53 1.80 16.36 13.65
CA GLY A 53 2.90 17.24 13.30
C GLY A 53 4.18 16.42 13.28
N CYS A 54 4.89 16.44 12.15
CA CYS A 54 6.33 16.24 12.21
C CYS A 54 6.85 17.37 13.09
N VAL A 55 7.11 17.09 14.36
CA VAL A 55 7.87 18.00 15.20
C VAL A 55 9.23 18.19 14.50
N PRO A 56 9.63 19.43 14.18
CA PRO A 56 11.00 19.65 13.73
C PRO A 56 11.95 19.16 14.84
N TYR A 57 13.00 18.44 14.44
CA TYR A 57 14.12 18.18 15.33
C TYR A 57 14.73 19.55 15.64
N ASN A 58 14.44 20.08 16.81
CA ASN A 58 15.16 21.25 17.30
C ASN A 58 16.60 20.79 17.53
N GLN A 59 17.54 21.38 16.78
CA GLN A 59 18.97 21.38 17.14
C GLN A 59 19.16 22.08 18.49
#